data_AF-A0A2E3XN95-F1
#
_entry.id   AF-A0A2E3XN95-F1
#
_cell.length_a   1.000
_cell.length_b   1.000
_cell.length_c   1.000
_cell.angle_alpha   90.00
_cell.angle_beta   90.00
_cell.angle_gamma   90.00
#
_symmetry.space_group_name_H-M   'P 1'
#
loop_
_entity.id
_entity.type
_entity.pdbx_description
1 polymer ?
#
loop_
_entity_poly.entity_id
_entity_poly.type
_entity_poly.pdbx_seq_one_letter_code
_entity_poly.pdbx_strand_id
1 'polypeptide(L)'
;MFKKLLFLIALLVQNAFAAQVYVEEVGGKEIGASEREAINEFIKSSVQNHSSYDLVDSKEGAQIILRPKLLKLSETYFLKISKIENGKVTKSSRMKSKKLSDIDRVTERLVESVLEGKSLEKTARVDNITDAEVKRNINRFEVTRQWFIGFGPGWLNSSNISKSGFFWKLGHEWGLDPNFSINLTLDGTSLSDSSADFTMFQMGLDYYFTLTKTSPYLGVGVGYGSSDAHGCTEDIFSFSCSDEHEAKGWAATINGGLKFFRTSAVNVGIEAEYAYIFDETVYGNPSRMTVSLAVYY
;
A
#
# COMPACT_ATOMS: atom_id res chain seq x y z
N MET A 1 4.87 41.05 39.63
CA MET A 1 4.66 39.64 40.07
C MET A 1 3.19 39.20 40.05
N PHE A 2 2.23 40.03 40.51
CA PHE A 2 0.81 39.66 40.60
C PHE A 2 0.11 39.19 39.30
N LYS A 3 0.45 39.76 38.13
CA LYS A 3 -0.17 39.35 36.84
C LYS A 3 0.19 37.92 36.38
N LYS A 4 1.35 37.37 36.78
CA LYS A 4 1.75 36.00 36.43
C LYS A 4 1.07 34.94 37.32
N LEU A 5 0.71 35.30 38.55
CA LEU A 5 -0.01 34.41 39.47
C LEU A 5 -1.49 34.26 39.06
N LEU A 6 -2.12 35.32 38.56
CA LEU A 6 -3.51 35.26 38.07
C LEU A 6 -3.67 34.39 36.81
N PHE A 7 -2.63 34.33 35.96
CA PHE A 7 -2.63 33.48 34.75
C PHE A 7 -2.46 31.98 35.10
N LEU A 8 -1.71 31.67 36.16
CA LEU A 8 -1.55 30.28 36.63
C LEU A 8 -2.83 29.74 37.30
N ILE A 9 -3.57 30.60 38.01
CA ILE A 9 -4.86 30.24 38.61
C ILE A 9 -5.94 30.06 37.54
N ALA A 10 -5.93 30.83 36.44
CA ALA A 10 -6.86 30.65 35.32
C ALA A 10 -6.61 29.35 34.54
N LEU A 11 -5.36 28.86 34.49
CA LEU A 11 -5.01 27.58 33.86
C LEU A 11 -5.40 26.36 34.71
N LEU A 12 -5.53 26.50 36.03
CA LEU A 12 -5.97 25.43 36.94
C LEU A 12 -7.49 25.24 36.98
N VAL A 13 -8.28 26.16 36.40
CA VAL A 13 -9.75 26.08 36.36
C VAL A 13 -10.26 25.45 35.05
N GLN A 14 -9.38 25.12 34.11
CA GLN A 14 -9.74 24.28 32.96
C GLN A 14 -9.75 22.79 33.34
N ASN A 15 -10.34 22.45 34.49
CA ASN A 15 -10.91 21.12 34.64
C ASN A 15 -12.02 21.05 33.60
N ALA A 16 -11.69 20.48 32.43
CA ALA A 16 -12.66 20.15 31.41
C ALA A 16 -13.69 19.26 32.10
N PHE A 17 -14.85 19.83 32.42
CA PHE A 17 -15.96 19.05 32.91
C PHE A 17 -16.22 17.97 31.86
N ALA A 18 -16.02 16.72 32.24
CA ALA A 18 -16.31 15.60 31.38
C ALA A 18 -17.80 15.70 30.98
N ALA A 19 -18.06 15.59 29.68
CA ALA A 19 -19.42 15.74 29.19
C ALA A 19 -20.25 14.56 29.69
N GLN A 20 -21.43 14.84 30.25
CA GLN A 20 -22.31 13.82 30.80
C GLN A 20 -23.02 13.06 29.68
N VAL A 21 -22.78 11.76 29.61
CA VAL A 21 -23.28 10.84 28.59
C VAL A 21 -24.28 9.86 29.23
N TYR A 22 -25.46 9.75 28.64
CA TYR A 22 -26.43 8.70 28.96
C TYR A 22 -26.52 7.70 27.80
N VAL A 23 -26.62 6.42 28.13
CA VAL A 23 -26.78 5.34 27.15
C VAL A 23 -28.22 4.81 27.24
N GLU A 24 -29.02 5.01 26.18
CA GLU A 24 -30.35 4.41 26.08
C GLU A 24 -30.24 2.88 25.93
N GLU A 25 -31.26 2.15 26.40
CA GLU A 25 -31.32 0.70 26.22
C GLU A 25 -31.18 0.30 24.75
N VAL A 26 -30.46 -0.80 24.49
CA VAL A 26 -30.22 -1.31 23.14
C VAL A 26 -31.53 -1.76 22.50
N GLY A 27 -32.00 -0.98 21.53
CA GLY A 27 -33.16 -1.34 20.71
C GLY A 27 -32.81 -2.39 19.65
N GLY A 28 -33.80 -3.17 19.20
CA GLY A 28 -33.58 -4.17 18.16
C GLY A 28 -34.75 -5.15 18.03
N LYS A 29 -34.87 -5.80 16.87
CA LYS A 29 -35.75 -6.96 16.67
C LYS A 29 -34.87 -8.20 16.57
N GLU A 30 -35.39 -9.36 17.00
CA GLU A 30 -34.76 -10.68 16.85
C GLU A 30 -33.47 -10.89 17.67
N ILE A 31 -33.35 -10.21 18.81
CA ILE A 31 -32.20 -10.31 19.70
C ILE A 31 -32.68 -10.54 21.13
N GLY A 32 -32.03 -11.47 21.84
CA GLY A 32 -32.36 -11.82 23.21
C GLY A 32 -32.20 -10.63 24.17
N ALA A 33 -32.90 -10.65 25.31
CA ALA A 33 -32.72 -9.64 26.35
C ALA A 33 -31.29 -9.63 26.91
N SER A 34 -30.72 -10.83 27.14
CA SER A 34 -29.34 -11.00 27.62
C SER A 34 -28.29 -10.43 26.67
N GLU A 35 -28.44 -10.65 25.36
CA GLU A 35 -27.54 -10.09 24.34
C GLU A 35 -27.61 -8.56 24.31
N ARG A 36 -28.82 -7.99 24.46
CA ARG A 36 -29.01 -6.54 24.53
C ARG A 36 -28.39 -5.94 25.78
N GLU A 37 -28.54 -6.60 26.92
CA GLU A 37 -27.95 -6.18 28.20
C GLU A 37 -26.41 -6.21 28.14
N ALA A 38 -25.82 -7.30 27.65
CA ALA A 38 -24.37 -7.40 27.48
C ALA A 38 -23.81 -6.28 26.60
N ILE A 39 -24.50 -5.94 25.50
CA ILE A 39 -24.08 -4.89 24.59
C ILE A 39 -24.25 -3.51 25.20
N ASN A 40 -25.31 -3.31 25.99
CA ASN A 40 -25.49 -2.08 26.76
C ASN A 40 -24.32 -1.86 27.72
N GLU A 41 -23.88 -2.91 28.43
CA GLU A 41 -22.73 -2.85 29.33
C GLU A 41 -21.41 -2.61 28.58
N PHE A 42 -21.22 -3.20 27.39
CA PHE A 42 -20.05 -2.87 26.56
C PHE A 42 -20.05 -1.40 26.12
N ILE A 43 -21.20 -0.81 25.79
CA ILE A 43 -21.29 0.60 25.42
C ILE A 43 -20.95 1.48 26.62
N LYS A 44 -21.55 1.21 27.78
CA LYS A 44 -21.27 1.95 29.02
C LYS A 44 -19.79 1.87 29.41
N SER A 45 -19.22 0.67 29.39
CA SER A 45 -17.80 0.45 29.68
C SER A 45 -16.90 1.22 28.72
N SER A 46 -17.22 1.22 27.43
CA SER A 46 -16.49 2.00 26.42
C SER A 46 -16.56 3.50 26.69
N VAL A 47 -17.74 4.04 27.05
CA VAL A 47 -17.90 5.46 27.43
C VAL A 47 -17.03 5.80 28.64
N GLN A 48 -17.03 4.96 29.68
CA GLN A 48 -16.24 5.17 30.91
C GLN A 48 -14.73 5.11 30.65
N ASN A 49 -14.28 4.36 29.64
CA ASN A 49 -12.86 4.31 29.26
C ASN A 49 -12.39 5.61 28.55
N HIS A 50 -13.31 6.48 28.11
CA HIS A 50 -12.94 7.78 27.57
C HIS A 50 -12.90 8.85 28.67
N SER A 51 -11.69 9.32 28.98
CA SER A 51 -11.43 10.37 30.00
C SER A 51 -12.18 11.70 29.85
N SER A 52 -12.78 11.96 28.68
CA SER A 52 -13.51 13.21 28.39
C SER A 52 -15.02 13.13 28.65
N TYR A 53 -15.53 11.96 29.07
CA TYR A 53 -16.96 11.70 29.23
C TYR A 53 -17.26 11.00 30.55
N ASP A 54 -18.31 11.45 31.22
CA ASP A 54 -18.82 10.80 32.44
C ASP A 54 -20.16 10.12 32.13
N LEU A 55 -20.33 8.88 32.58
CA LEU A 55 -21.59 8.18 32.43
C LEU A 55 -22.58 8.66 33.50
N VAL A 56 -23.81 8.98 33.10
CA VAL A 56 -24.92 9.31 34.01
C VAL A 56 -26.06 8.30 33.87
N ASP A 57 -26.79 8.09 34.97
CA ASP A 57 -27.87 7.09 35.05
C ASP A 57 -29.22 7.57 34.52
N SER A 58 -29.38 8.89 34.30
CA SER A 58 -30.63 9.47 33.84
C SER A 58 -30.45 10.35 32.60
N LYS A 59 -31.51 10.40 31.79
CA LYS A 59 -31.55 11.19 30.56
C LYS A 59 -31.55 12.70 30.84
N GLU A 60 -32.13 13.10 31.96
CA GLU A 60 -32.29 14.50 32.37
C GLU A 60 -30.96 15.16 32.75
N GLY A 61 -29.99 14.37 33.23
CA GLY A 61 -28.63 14.86 33.51
C GLY A 61 -27.73 14.89 32.27
N ALA A 62 -28.10 14.23 31.18
CA ALA A 62 -27.19 14.00 30.08
C ALA A 62 -27.12 15.18 29.10
N GLN A 63 -25.90 15.59 28.76
CA GLN A 63 -25.64 16.49 27.63
C GLN A 63 -25.69 15.75 26.30
N ILE A 64 -25.24 14.49 26.32
CA ILE A 64 -25.15 13.60 25.17
C ILE A 64 -25.93 12.33 25.47
N ILE A 65 -26.79 11.91 24.54
CA ILE A 65 -27.48 10.63 24.62
C ILE A 65 -26.98 9.73 23.50
N LEU A 66 -26.49 8.54 23.84
CA LEU A 66 -26.17 7.49 22.89
C LEU A 66 -27.39 6.58 22.74
N ARG A 67 -27.90 6.48 21.52
CA ARG A 67 -29.00 5.57 21.15
C ARG A 67 -28.45 4.38 20.35
N PRO A 68 -28.16 3.24 21.00
CA PRO A 68 -27.78 2.03 20.32
C PRO A 68 -28.98 1.30 19.70
N LYS A 69 -28.75 0.73 18.52
CA LYS A 69 -29.69 -0.17 17.85
C LYS A 69 -28.93 -1.33 17.25
N LEU A 70 -29.33 -2.54 17.63
CA LEU A 70 -28.76 -3.77 17.14
C LEU A 70 -29.77 -4.51 16.27
N LEU A 71 -29.32 -4.98 15.12
CA LEU A 71 -30.14 -5.77 14.20
C LEU A 71 -29.38 -7.03 13.84
N LYS A 72 -30.03 -8.18 13.98
CA LYS A 72 -29.53 -9.45 13.48
C LYS A 72 -30.18 -9.72 12.12
N LEU A 73 -29.36 -10.02 11.11
CA LEU A 73 -29.82 -10.43 9.78
C LEU A 73 -29.05 -11.70 9.42
N SER A 74 -29.73 -12.84 9.47
CA SER A 74 -29.10 -14.15 9.34
C SER A 74 -27.96 -14.31 10.37
N GLU A 75 -26.73 -14.53 9.92
CA GLU A 75 -25.53 -14.68 10.77
C GLU A 75 -24.79 -13.36 11.02
N THR A 76 -25.31 -12.22 10.53
CA THR A 76 -24.62 -10.93 10.66
C THR A 76 -25.35 -10.02 11.64
N TYR A 77 -24.58 -9.45 12.57
CA TYR A 77 -25.00 -8.43 13.51
C TYR A 77 -24.65 -7.05 12.97
N PHE A 78 -25.60 -6.12 13.05
CA PHE A 78 -25.42 -4.73 12.68
C PHE A 78 -25.68 -3.86 13.90
N LEU A 79 -24.62 -3.31 14.49
CA LEU A 79 -24.71 -2.34 15.57
C LEU A 79 -24.64 -0.93 15.00
N LYS A 80 -25.62 -0.10 15.33
CA LYS A 80 -25.67 1.32 15.01
C LYS A 80 -25.73 2.10 16.32
N ILE A 81 -24.87 3.10 16.49
CA ILE A 81 -24.95 4.04 17.61
C ILE A 81 -25.22 5.44 17.04
N SER A 82 -26.16 6.15 17.64
CA SER A 82 -26.51 7.53 17.26
C SER A 82 -26.24 8.46 18.43
N LYS A 83 -25.47 9.53 18.20
CA LYS A 83 -25.30 10.65 19.13
C LYS A 83 -26.51 11.57 19.02
N ILE A 84 -27.13 11.86 20.14
CA ILE A 84 -28.23 12.82 20.23
C ILE A 84 -27.81 13.93 21.17
N GLU A 85 -27.82 15.16 20.68
CA GLU A 85 -27.55 16.38 21.43
C GLU A 85 -28.71 17.34 21.16
N ASN A 86 -29.26 17.96 22.21
CA ASN A 86 -30.40 18.87 22.09
C ASN A 86 -31.60 18.26 21.33
N GLY A 87 -31.86 16.97 21.53
CA GLY A 87 -32.95 16.23 20.89
C GLY A 87 -32.75 15.91 19.40
N LYS A 88 -31.62 16.30 18.78
CA LYS A 88 -31.31 16.02 17.37
C LYS A 88 -30.17 15.03 17.26
N VAL A 89 -30.25 14.14 16.27
CA VAL A 89 -29.14 13.22 15.95
C VAL A 89 -28.02 14.02 15.29
N THR A 90 -26.90 14.23 15.99
CA THR A 90 -25.75 14.99 15.45
C THR A 90 -24.75 14.10 14.73
N LYS A 91 -24.62 12.83 15.15
CA LYS A 91 -23.75 11.84 14.50
C LYS A 91 -24.38 10.46 14.58
N SER A 92 -24.11 9.62 13.59
CA SER A 92 -24.38 8.19 13.71
C SER A 92 -23.36 7.39 12.93
N SER A 93 -22.92 6.29 13.53
CA SER A 93 -22.01 5.33 12.93
C SER A 93 -22.62 3.93 13.02
N ARG A 94 -22.26 3.07 12.07
CA ARG A 94 -22.75 1.69 11.99
C ARG A 94 -21.62 0.76 11.61
N MET A 95 -21.55 -0.40 12.26
CA MET A 95 -20.61 -1.46 11.94
C MET A 95 -21.33 -2.81 11.86
N LYS A 96 -20.72 -3.73 11.12
CA LYS A 96 -21.20 -5.10 10.95
C LYS A 96 -20.21 -6.07 11.57
N SER A 97 -20.73 -7.09 12.25
CA SER A 97 -19.96 -8.24 12.73
C SER A 97 -20.64 -9.54 12.32
N LYS A 98 -19.86 -10.59 12.03
CA LYS A 98 -20.39 -11.95 11.83
C LYS A 98 -20.44 -12.75 13.13
N LYS A 99 -19.67 -12.36 14.14
CA LYS A 99 -19.57 -13.06 15.41
C LYS A 99 -20.01 -12.15 16.54
N LEU A 100 -20.79 -12.69 17.47
CA LEU A 100 -21.16 -11.97 18.68
C LEU A 100 -19.92 -11.63 19.53
N SER A 101 -18.89 -12.49 19.48
CA SER A 101 -17.61 -12.29 20.18
C SER A 101 -16.85 -11.03 19.77
N ASP A 102 -17.09 -10.48 18.58
CA ASP A 102 -16.38 -9.28 18.08
C ASP A 102 -17.15 -7.99 18.40
N ILE A 103 -18.30 -8.10 19.09
CA ILE A 103 -19.18 -6.95 19.34
C ILE A 103 -18.59 -5.98 20.36
N ASP A 104 -17.75 -6.44 21.28
CA ASP A 104 -17.00 -5.58 22.20
C ASP A 104 -16.12 -4.57 21.43
N ARG A 105 -15.30 -5.05 20.49
CA ARG A 105 -14.43 -4.23 19.63
C ARG A 105 -15.22 -3.31 18.71
N VAL A 106 -16.32 -3.83 18.15
CA VAL A 106 -17.24 -3.03 17.33
C VAL A 106 -17.88 -1.91 18.15
N THR A 107 -18.24 -2.19 19.40
CA THR A 107 -18.84 -1.22 20.31
C THR A 107 -17.87 -0.12 20.66
N GLU A 108 -16.64 -0.47 21.04
CA GLU A 108 -15.57 0.47 21.36
C GLU A 108 -15.37 1.48 20.22
N ARG A 109 -15.18 0.98 19.00
CA ARG A 109 -14.95 1.81 17.81
C ARG A 109 -16.14 2.66 17.40
N LEU A 110 -17.36 2.15 17.59
CA LEU A 110 -18.57 2.91 17.34
C LEU A 110 -18.73 4.04 18.35
N VAL A 111 -18.45 3.79 19.64
CA VAL A 111 -18.50 4.82 20.69
C VAL A 111 -17.46 5.90 20.41
N GLU A 112 -16.19 5.54 20.13
CA GLU A 112 -15.13 6.50 19.79
C GLU A 112 -15.51 7.33 18.55
N SER A 113 -15.98 6.68 17.47
CA SER A 113 -16.38 7.36 16.23
C SER A 113 -17.53 8.35 16.45
N VAL A 114 -18.50 7.98 17.30
CA VAL A 114 -19.70 8.79 17.54
C VAL A 114 -19.41 9.93 18.50
N LEU A 115 -18.65 9.69 19.59
CA LEU A 115 -18.33 10.70 20.59
C LEU A 115 -17.30 11.72 20.08
N GLU A 116 -16.21 11.24 19.48
CA GLU A 116 -15.09 12.07 19.02
C GLU A 116 -15.26 12.58 17.58
N GLY A 117 -16.31 12.12 16.88
CA GLY A 117 -16.59 12.51 15.49
C GLY A 117 -15.61 11.96 14.45
N LYS A 118 -14.70 11.07 14.85
CA LYS A 118 -13.74 10.40 13.95
C LYS A 118 -14.46 9.44 12.99
N SER A 119 -13.88 9.22 11.81
CA SER A 119 -14.35 8.17 10.90
C SER A 119 -13.96 6.79 11.43
N LEU A 120 -14.73 5.75 11.11
CA LEU A 120 -14.51 4.39 11.63
C LEU A 120 -13.17 3.79 11.21
N GLU A 121 -12.61 4.27 10.10
CA GLU A 121 -11.30 3.85 9.61
C GLU A 121 -10.18 4.38 10.51
N LYS A 122 -10.40 5.54 11.15
CA LYS A 122 -9.42 6.18 12.05
C LYS A 122 -9.51 5.68 13.50
N THR A 123 -10.54 4.93 13.85
CA THR A 123 -10.69 4.30 15.18
C THR A 123 -10.10 2.89 15.24
N ALA A 124 -9.60 2.36 14.11
CA ALA A 124 -8.92 1.07 14.09
C ALA A 124 -7.53 1.20 14.75
N ARG A 125 -7.30 0.39 15.78
CA ARG A 125 -6.06 0.21 16.54
C ARG A 125 -5.67 -1.26 16.49
N VAL A 126 -4.39 -1.58 16.69
CA VAL A 126 -3.87 -2.96 16.53
C VAL A 126 -4.61 -3.98 17.40
N ASP A 127 -5.13 -3.56 18.55
CA ASP A 127 -5.85 -4.35 19.55
C ASP A 127 -7.37 -4.46 19.31
N ASN A 128 -7.98 -3.61 18.47
CA ASN A 128 -9.44 -3.55 18.28
C ASN A 128 -9.93 -3.84 16.83
N ILE A 129 -9.09 -4.51 16.03
CA ILE A 129 -9.46 -4.98 14.69
C ILE A 129 -10.36 -6.23 14.80
N THR A 130 -11.45 -6.26 14.04
CA THR A 130 -12.34 -7.43 13.98
C THR A 130 -11.79 -8.52 13.06
N ASP A 131 -12.13 -9.80 13.28
CA ASP A 131 -11.71 -10.91 12.40
C ASP A 131 -12.13 -10.68 10.93
N ALA A 132 -13.31 -10.09 10.74
CA ALA A 132 -13.83 -9.74 9.43
C ALA A 132 -13.05 -8.60 8.76
N GLU A 133 -12.38 -7.75 9.54
CA GLU A 133 -11.45 -6.75 9.04
C GLU A 133 -10.08 -7.34 8.82
N VAL A 134 -9.55 -8.20 9.69
CA VAL A 134 -8.30 -8.94 9.43
C VAL A 134 -8.39 -9.63 8.07
N LYS A 135 -9.46 -10.38 7.80
CA LYS A 135 -9.68 -11.03 6.49
C LYS A 135 -9.85 -10.06 5.32
N ARG A 136 -10.42 -8.86 5.56
CA ARG A 136 -10.57 -7.82 4.51
C ARG A 136 -9.30 -6.99 4.30
N ASN A 137 -8.45 -6.86 5.31
CA ASN A 137 -7.19 -6.14 5.25
C ASN A 137 -6.10 -7.01 4.61
N ILE A 138 -6.17 -8.34 4.76
CA ILE A 138 -5.35 -9.29 4.01
C ILE A 138 -5.72 -9.30 2.51
N ASN A 139 -7.00 -9.12 2.17
CA ASN A 139 -7.49 -9.12 0.78
C ASN A 139 -7.69 -7.72 0.19
N ARG A 140 -6.97 -6.70 0.67
CA ARG A 140 -7.28 -5.31 0.27
C ARG A 140 -6.94 -5.01 -1.19
N PHE A 141 -6.03 -5.77 -1.78
CA PHE A 141 -5.72 -5.76 -3.20
C PHE A 141 -5.45 -7.18 -3.66
N GLU A 142 -6.08 -7.61 -4.75
CA GLU A 142 -5.69 -8.85 -5.40
C GLU A 142 -4.26 -8.64 -5.91
N VAL A 143 -3.30 -9.23 -5.20
CA VAL A 143 -1.86 -9.18 -5.51
C VAL A 143 -1.71 -9.69 -6.94
N THR A 144 -1.42 -8.80 -7.88
CA THR A 144 -1.15 -9.19 -9.26
C THR A 144 0.15 -9.98 -9.29
N ARG A 145 0.11 -11.20 -9.84
CA ARG A 145 1.28 -12.07 -10.00
C ARG A 145 1.44 -12.39 -11.48
N GLN A 146 2.26 -11.56 -12.11
CA GLN A 146 2.48 -11.41 -13.56
C GLN A 146 3.68 -12.18 -14.10
N TRP A 147 3.59 -13.19 -14.96
CA TRP A 147 4.76 -13.43 -15.83
C TRP A 147 4.75 -12.40 -16.95
N PHE A 148 5.92 -11.97 -17.40
CA PHE A 148 6.00 -11.08 -18.55
C PHE A 148 7.15 -11.41 -19.49
N ILE A 149 6.92 -11.15 -20.76
CA ILE A 149 7.92 -11.21 -21.82
C ILE A 149 7.89 -9.91 -22.61
N GLY A 150 9.06 -9.37 -22.95
CA GLY A 150 9.16 -8.13 -23.71
C GLY A 150 10.28 -8.15 -24.73
N PHE A 151 10.11 -7.35 -25.77
CA PHE A 151 11.05 -7.24 -26.89
C PHE A 151 11.11 -5.80 -27.41
N GLY A 152 12.24 -5.44 -28.02
CA GLY A 152 12.36 -4.17 -28.71
C GLY A 152 13.79 -3.85 -29.13
N PRO A 153 14.07 -2.61 -29.56
CA PRO A 153 15.44 -2.15 -29.80
C PRO A 153 16.19 -1.87 -28.49
N GLY A 154 17.48 -2.18 -28.48
CA GLY A 154 18.44 -1.76 -27.47
C GLY A 154 19.62 -1.02 -28.10
N TRP A 155 20.23 -0.09 -27.37
CA TRP A 155 21.43 0.63 -27.77
C TRP A 155 22.48 0.43 -26.69
N LEU A 156 23.64 -0.09 -27.07
CA LEU A 156 24.77 -0.30 -26.17
C LEU A 156 25.72 0.90 -26.27
N ASN A 157 26.18 1.38 -25.12
CA ASN A 157 27.17 2.44 -24.99
C ASN A 157 28.40 1.90 -24.26
N SER A 158 29.56 2.50 -24.57
CA SER A 158 30.85 2.19 -23.93
C SER A 158 31.35 0.76 -24.15
N SER A 159 30.96 0.12 -25.26
CA SER A 159 31.41 -1.20 -25.70
C SER A 159 32.21 -1.14 -27.01
N ASN A 160 32.93 -0.03 -27.27
CA ASN A 160 33.61 0.31 -28.54
C ASN A 160 32.68 0.46 -29.77
N ILE A 161 31.41 0.08 -29.65
CA ILE A 161 30.46 0.00 -30.75
C ILE A 161 29.10 0.60 -30.32
N SER A 162 28.84 1.86 -30.71
CA SER A 162 27.52 2.48 -30.55
C SER A 162 26.60 2.00 -31.68
N LYS A 163 26.02 0.81 -31.53
CA LYS A 163 25.04 0.24 -32.47
C LYS A 163 23.75 -0.17 -31.75
N SER A 164 22.68 -0.24 -32.53
CA SER A 164 21.41 -0.81 -32.09
C SER A 164 21.43 -2.33 -32.20
N GLY A 165 20.86 -3.01 -31.22
CA GLY A 165 20.67 -4.45 -31.17
C GLY A 165 19.23 -4.85 -30.89
N PHE A 166 18.99 -6.15 -30.88
CA PHE A 166 17.74 -6.74 -30.46
C PHE A 166 17.74 -6.94 -28.94
N PHE A 167 16.72 -6.42 -28.27
CA PHE A 167 16.49 -6.58 -26.84
C PHE A 167 15.35 -7.57 -26.58
N TRP A 168 15.54 -8.41 -25.56
CA TRP A 168 14.52 -9.26 -24.99
C TRP A 168 14.57 -9.19 -23.46
N LYS A 169 13.42 -9.39 -22.81
CA LYS A 169 13.30 -9.54 -21.37
C LYS A 169 12.25 -10.57 -20.98
N LEU A 170 12.51 -11.28 -19.89
CA LEU A 170 11.61 -12.22 -19.25
C LEU A 170 11.61 -11.91 -17.76
N GLY A 171 10.44 -11.88 -17.12
CA GLY A 171 10.41 -11.66 -15.68
C GLY A 171 9.10 -12.03 -15.02
N HIS A 172 9.10 -11.87 -13.71
CA HIS A 172 7.95 -12.08 -12.85
C HIS A 172 7.70 -10.83 -12.00
N GLU A 173 6.46 -10.37 -11.95
CA GLU A 173 6.01 -9.19 -11.21
C GLU A 173 5.07 -9.59 -10.07
N TRP A 174 5.31 -9.03 -8.89
CA TRP A 174 4.43 -9.10 -7.72
C TRP A 174 3.92 -7.70 -7.37
N GLY A 175 2.62 -7.48 -7.52
CA GLY A 175 1.95 -6.26 -7.09
C GLY A 175 1.83 -6.22 -5.56
N LEU A 176 2.55 -5.29 -4.91
CA LEU A 176 2.48 -5.13 -3.45
C LEU A 176 1.23 -4.36 -3.03
N ASP A 177 0.91 -3.31 -3.79
CA ASP A 177 -0.27 -2.46 -3.61
C ASP A 177 -0.67 -1.80 -4.96
N PRO A 178 -1.70 -0.94 -5.02
CA PRO A 178 -2.12 -0.31 -6.26
C PRO A 178 -1.09 0.62 -6.91
N ASN A 179 -0.08 1.06 -6.17
CA ASN A 179 0.94 1.98 -6.62
C ASN A 179 2.32 1.34 -6.76
N PHE A 180 2.57 0.16 -6.18
CA PHE A 180 3.89 -0.46 -6.15
C PHE A 180 3.88 -1.91 -6.64
N SER A 181 4.85 -2.27 -7.48
CA SER A 181 5.20 -3.66 -7.80
C SER A 181 6.68 -3.93 -7.59
N ILE A 182 7.00 -5.14 -7.14
CA ILE A 182 8.35 -5.69 -7.20
C ILE A 182 8.42 -6.59 -8.44
N ASN A 183 9.53 -6.56 -9.16
CA ASN A 183 9.77 -7.46 -10.28
C ASN A 183 11.13 -8.16 -10.17
N LEU A 184 11.23 -9.33 -10.78
CA LEU A 184 12.46 -10.06 -11.02
C LEU A 184 12.60 -10.27 -12.52
N THR A 185 13.69 -9.80 -13.11
CA THR A 185 13.88 -9.72 -14.56
C THR A 185 15.20 -10.36 -14.97
N LEU A 186 15.16 -11.14 -16.04
CA LEU A 186 16.30 -11.57 -16.83
C LEU A 186 16.15 -10.96 -18.22
N ASP A 187 17.17 -10.25 -18.68
CA ASP A 187 17.12 -9.57 -19.96
C ASP A 187 18.46 -9.60 -20.68
N GLY A 188 18.40 -9.39 -22.00
CA GLY A 188 19.54 -9.48 -22.88
C GLY A 188 19.42 -8.54 -24.07
N THR A 189 20.55 -8.03 -24.54
CA THR A 189 20.67 -7.28 -25.79
C THR A 189 21.84 -7.82 -26.58
N SER A 190 21.62 -8.08 -27.86
CA SER A 190 22.66 -8.54 -28.78
C SER A 190 22.66 -7.65 -30.01
N LEU A 191 23.85 -7.19 -30.43
CA LEU A 191 23.99 -6.47 -31.69
C LEU A 191 23.75 -7.42 -32.87
N SER A 192 23.21 -6.91 -33.97
CA SER A 192 22.84 -7.72 -35.14
C SER A 192 24.04 -8.41 -35.82
N ASP A 193 25.23 -7.87 -35.64
CA ASP A 193 26.50 -8.42 -36.14
C ASP A 193 27.23 -9.27 -35.09
N SER A 194 26.58 -9.56 -33.95
CA SER A 194 27.14 -10.31 -32.82
C SER A 194 28.42 -9.71 -32.23
N SER A 195 28.67 -8.41 -32.47
CA SER A 195 29.89 -7.75 -32.01
C SER A 195 29.86 -7.32 -30.55
N ALA A 196 28.69 -7.27 -29.92
CA ALA A 196 28.58 -7.07 -28.49
C ALA A 196 27.26 -7.61 -27.94
N ASP A 197 27.30 -7.99 -26.67
CA ASP A 197 26.13 -8.39 -25.89
C ASP A 197 26.12 -7.76 -24.49
N PHE A 198 24.92 -7.71 -23.93
CA PHE A 198 24.65 -7.20 -22.59
C PHE A 198 23.54 -8.04 -21.99
N THR A 199 23.81 -8.73 -20.89
CA THR A 199 22.84 -9.59 -20.20
C THR A 199 22.77 -9.22 -18.73
N MET A 200 21.57 -9.23 -18.14
CA MET A 200 21.39 -8.83 -16.75
C MET A 200 20.27 -9.61 -16.07
N PHE A 201 20.51 -9.94 -14.80
CA PHE A 201 19.51 -10.45 -13.87
C PHE A 201 19.31 -9.43 -12.75
N GLN A 202 18.08 -8.92 -12.58
CA GLN A 202 17.80 -7.81 -11.68
C GLN A 202 16.50 -7.98 -10.90
N MET A 203 16.46 -7.34 -9.73
CA MET A 203 15.25 -7.10 -8.96
C MET A 203 14.89 -5.62 -9.07
N GLY A 204 13.64 -5.33 -9.42
CA GLY A 204 13.13 -3.97 -9.61
C GLY A 204 11.97 -3.63 -8.69
N LEU A 205 11.75 -2.33 -8.50
CA LEU A 205 10.58 -1.73 -7.87
C LEU A 205 9.99 -0.70 -8.82
N ASP A 206 8.70 -0.83 -9.15
CA ASP A 206 7.97 0.10 -10.00
C ASP A 206 6.92 0.87 -9.19
N TYR A 207 6.86 2.18 -9.42
CA TYR A 207 5.85 3.09 -8.87
C TYR A 207 4.90 3.57 -9.97
N TYR A 208 3.61 3.27 -9.82
CA TYR A 208 2.55 3.67 -10.72
C TYR A 208 1.89 4.98 -10.26
N PHE A 209 1.86 5.97 -11.14
CA PHE A 209 1.31 7.30 -10.85
C PHE A 209 -0.23 7.32 -10.80
N THR A 210 -0.90 6.38 -11.46
CA THR A 210 -2.36 6.34 -11.54
C THR A 210 -2.92 4.94 -11.26
N LEU A 211 -4.15 4.90 -10.76
CA LEU A 211 -4.91 3.67 -10.48
C LEU A 211 -5.87 3.28 -11.62
N THR A 212 -5.74 3.94 -12.77
CA THR A 212 -6.62 3.73 -13.92
C THR A 212 -6.15 2.54 -14.77
N LYS A 213 -6.91 2.20 -15.83
CA LYS A 213 -6.53 1.12 -16.75
C LYS A 213 -5.20 1.37 -17.47
N THR A 214 -4.80 2.63 -17.61
CA THR A 214 -3.54 3.04 -18.22
C THR A 214 -2.74 3.77 -17.15
N SER A 215 -1.68 3.13 -16.69
CA SER A 215 -0.86 3.61 -15.60
C SER A 215 0.53 3.96 -16.10
N PRO A 216 0.90 5.25 -16.16
CA PRO A 216 2.29 5.63 -16.21
C PRO A 216 3.01 5.12 -14.97
N TYR A 217 4.27 4.70 -15.14
CA TYR A 217 5.12 4.26 -14.03
C TYR A 217 6.57 4.70 -14.21
N LEU A 218 7.27 4.71 -13.09
CA LEU A 218 8.71 4.88 -12.99
C LEU A 218 9.25 3.77 -12.10
N GLY A 219 10.31 3.10 -12.52
CA GLY A 219 10.92 2.02 -11.78
C GLY A 219 12.43 2.19 -11.61
N VAL A 220 12.96 1.52 -10.59
CA VAL A 220 14.39 1.39 -10.34
C VAL A 220 14.72 -0.07 -10.06
N GLY A 221 15.92 -0.50 -10.42
CA GLY A 221 16.35 -1.86 -10.18
C GLY A 221 17.83 -1.98 -9.85
N VAL A 222 18.16 -3.10 -9.22
CA VAL A 222 19.53 -3.50 -8.93
C VAL A 222 19.71 -4.96 -9.32
N GLY A 223 20.87 -5.29 -9.85
CA GLY A 223 21.10 -6.62 -10.40
C GLY A 223 22.56 -6.94 -10.59
N TYR A 224 22.80 -8.10 -11.19
CA TYR A 224 24.11 -8.53 -11.64
C TYR A 224 24.06 -8.69 -13.17
N GLY A 225 25.03 -8.09 -13.85
CA GLY A 225 25.07 -8.07 -15.31
C GLY A 225 26.44 -8.40 -15.87
N SER A 226 26.46 -8.72 -17.15
CA SER A 226 27.65 -8.97 -17.97
C SER A 226 27.52 -8.20 -19.27
N SER A 227 28.61 -7.63 -19.76
CA SER A 227 28.72 -7.11 -21.11
C SER A 227 30.04 -7.52 -21.72
N ASP A 228 30.00 -7.95 -22.98
CA ASP A 228 31.17 -8.38 -23.75
C ASP A 228 31.14 -7.71 -25.12
N ALA A 229 32.29 -7.20 -25.56
CA ALA A 229 32.53 -6.66 -26.89
C ALA A 229 33.44 -7.61 -27.68
N HIS A 230 32.83 -8.37 -28.58
CA HIS A 230 33.49 -9.30 -29.47
C HIS A 230 34.17 -8.54 -30.62
N GLY A 231 35.48 -8.32 -30.49
CA GLY A 231 36.31 -7.79 -31.55
C GLY A 231 37.75 -8.29 -31.42
N CYS A 232 38.22 -9.09 -32.37
CA CYS A 232 39.65 -9.37 -32.51
C CYS A 232 40.22 -8.36 -33.52
N THR A 233 41.24 -7.62 -33.12
CA THR A 233 42.02 -6.80 -34.06
C THR A 233 42.82 -7.76 -34.94
N GLU A 234 42.51 -7.82 -36.24
CA GLU A 234 43.33 -8.58 -37.20
C GLU A 234 44.63 -7.82 -37.48
N ASP A 235 45.58 -7.89 -36.55
CA ASP A 235 46.97 -7.53 -36.85
C ASP A 235 47.75 -8.80 -37.17
N ILE A 236 48.40 -8.85 -38.34
CA ILE A 236 49.00 -10.05 -38.95
C ILE A 236 50.03 -10.76 -38.05
N PHE A 237 50.53 -10.09 -37.00
CA PHE A 237 51.59 -10.60 -36.13
C PHE A 237 51.18 -10.81 -34.65
N SER A 238 49.94 -10.54 -34.24
CA SER A 238 49.51 -10.79 -32.85
C SER A 238 48.06 -11.26 -32.75
N PHE A 239 47.88 -12.57 -32.61
CA PHE A 239 46.59 -13.17 -32.24
C PHE A 239 46.42 -13.08 -30.72
N SER A 240 46.09 -11.90 -30.22
CA SER A 240 45.73 -11.70 -28.81
C SER A 240 44.36 -11.04 -28.78
N CYS A 241 43.31 -11.86 -28.62
CA CYS A 241 42.01 -11.36 -28.17
C CYS A 241 42.13 -11.31 -26.64
N SER A 242 42.59 -10.18 -26.11
CA SER A 242 42.78 -10.01 -24.66
C SER A 242 41.43 -9.96 -23.95
N ASP A 243 41.33 -10.60 -22.77
CA ASP A 243 40.17 -10.66 -21.87
C ASP A 243 39.69 -9.28 -21.33
N GLU A 244 40.16 -8.17 -21.90
CA GLU A 244 39.94 -6.79 -21.44
C GLU A 244 38.63 -6.15 -21.96
N HIS A 245 37.80 -6.93 -22.66
CA HIS A 245 36.54 -6.45 -23.26
C HIS A 245 35.28 -6.91 -22.51
N GLU A 246 35.46 -7.67 -21.44
CA GLU A 246 34.37 -8.15 -20.61
C GLU A 246 34.25 -7.34 -19.32
N ALA A 247 33.04 -6.96 -18.95
CA ALA A 247 32.72 -6.44 -17.63
C ALA A 247 31.56 -7.24 -17.02
N LYS A 248 31.75 -7.69 -15.79
CA LYS A 248 30.80 -8.48 -15.00
C LYS A 248 30.71 -7.90 -13.61
N GLY A 249 29.54 -7.45 -13.21
CA GLY A 249 29.41 -6.84 -11.89
C GLY A 249 28.00 -6.49 -11.50
N TRP A 250 27.91 -5.80 -10.37
CA TRP A 250 26.66 -5.19 -9.95
C TRP A 250 26.23 -4.12 -10.95
N ALA A 251 24.92 -3.99 -11.12
CA ALA A 251 24.31 -3.05 -12.04
C ALA A 251 23.11 -2.37 -11.38
N ALA A 252 22.76 -1.21 -11.92
CA ALA A 252 21.54 -0.50 -11.57
C ALA A 252 20.75 -0.14 -12.83
N THR A 253 19.43 -0.07 -12.66
CA THR A 253 18.50 0.36 -13.70
C THR A 253 17.59 1.47 -13.23
N ILE A 254 17.21 2.31 -14.19
CA ILE A 254 16.05 3.18 -14.11
C ILE A 254 15.18 2.91 -15.34
N ASN A 255 13.88 2.74 -15.11
CA ASN A 255 12.93 2.49 -16.19
C ASN A 255 11.72 3.42 -16.03
N GLY A 256 11.01 3.65 -17.12
CA GLY A 256 9.76 4.39 -17.12
C GLY A 256 8.90 4.00 -18.31
N GLY A 257 7.59 3.95 -18.10
CA GLY A 257 6.71 3.39 -19.12
C GLY A 257 5.23 3.67 -18.90
N LEU A 258 4.43 3.06 -19.77
CA LEU A 258 2.98 3.03 -19.72
C LEU A 258 2.51 1.58 -19.68
N LYS A 259 1.76 1.20 -18.65
CA LYS A 259 1.11 -0.11 -18.54
C LYS A 259 -0.37 0.02 -18.87
N PHE A 260 -0.82 -0.65 -19.92
CA PHE A 260 -2.19 -0.69 -20.40
C PHE A 260 -2.94 -1.91 -19.85
N PHE A 261 -4.23 -1.71 -19.62
CA PHE A 261 -5.19 -2.70 -19.15
C PHE A 261 -4.90 -3.29 -17.77
N ARG A 262 -4.16 -2.60 -16.88
CA ARG A 262 -3.66 -3.11 -15.59
C ARG A 262 -4.67 -3.85 -14.68
N THR A 263 -5.97 -3.62 -14.87
CA THR A 263 -7.06 -4.31 -14.15
C THR A 263 -7.46 -5.67 -14.78
N SER A 264 -6.82 -6.08 -15.87
CA SER A 264 -7.10 -7.30 -16.61
C SER A 264 -6.10 -8.40 -16.25
N ALA A 265 -6.46 -9.65 -16.55
CA ALA A 265 -5.54 -10.79 -16.40
C ALA A 265 -4.34 -10.68 -17.35
N VAL A 266 -4.52 -10.05 -18.52
CA VAL A 266 -3.46 -9.80 -19.50
C VAL A 266 -3.26 -8.30 -19.68
N ASN A 267 -2.02 -7.84 -19.53
CA ASN A 267 -1.63 -6.43 -19.65
C ASN A 267 -0.58 -6.25 -20.74
N VAL A 268 -0.48 -5.03 -21.26
CA VAL A 268 0.55 -4.66 -22.24
C VAL A 268 1.31 -3.46 -21.71
N GLY A 269 2.64 -3.45 -21.81
CA GLY A 269 3.49 -2.35 -21.38
C GLY A 269 4.35 -1.82 -22.50
N ILE A 270 4.55 -0.50 -22.54
CA ILE A 270 5.62 0.16 -23.29
C ILE A 270 6.59 0.74 -22.26
N GLU A 271 7.87 0.40 -22.38
CA GLU A 271 8.88 0.77 -21.39
C GLU A 271 10.13 1.31 -22.08
N ALA A 272 10.71 2.36 -21.52
CA ALA A 272 12.09 2.76 -21.76
C ALA A 272 12.93 2.44 -20.52
N GLU A 273 14.07 1.80 -20.70
CA GLU A 273 14.98 1.45 -19.60
C GLU A 273 16.40 1.91 -19.91
N TYR A 274 17.10 2.36 -18.87
CA TYR A 274 18.54 2.57 -18.89
C TYR A 274 19.20 1.68 -17.82
N ALA A 275 20.18 0.89 -18.24
CA ALA A 275 20.96 -0.01 -17.40
C ALA A 275 22.44 0.37 -17.41
N TYR A 276 23.09 0.23 -16.27
CA TYR A 276 24.50 0.60 -16.06
C TYR A 276 25.19 -0.43 -15.18
N ILE A 277 26.30 -1.01 -15.66
CA ILE A 277 27.17 -1.92 -14.90
C ILE A 277 28.25 -1.08 -14.21
N PHE A 278 28.42 -1.26 -12.89
CA PHE A 278 29.39 -0.48 -12.10
C PHE A 278 30.85 -0.82 -12.40
N ASP A 279 31.10 -2.03 -12.90
CA ASP A 279 32.42 -2.48 -13.29
C ASP A 279 32.80 -1.87 -14.64
N GLU A 280 34.06 -1.49 -14.78
CA GLU A 280 34.60 -0.80 -15.96
C GLU A 280 35.24 -1.78 -16.93
N THR A 281 35.10 -1.50 -18.23
CA THR A 281 35.96 -2.05 -19.29
C THR A 281 37.06 -1.03 -19.63
N VAL A 282 37.97 -1.37 -20.56
CA VAL A 282 38.92 -0.39 -21.12
C VAL A 282 38.25 0.81 -21.80
N TYR A 283 36.95 0.71 -22.13
CA TYR A 283 36.14 1.77 -22.73
C TYR A 283 35.23 2.50 -21.73
N GLY A 284 35.37 2.20 -20.43
CA GLY A 284 34.53 2.70 -19.35
C GLY A 284 33.40 1.74 -18.98
N ASN A 285 32.43 2.24 -18.22
CA ASN A 285 31.31 1.44 -17.75
C ASN A 285 30.31 1.12 -18.88
N PRO A 286 30.04 -0.17 -19.14
CA PRO A 286 28.99 -0.56 -20.07
C PRO A 286 27.63 -0.04 -19.62
N SER A 287 26.88 0.50 -20.58
CA SER A 287 25.48 0.85 -20.34
C SER A 287 24.61 0.53 -21.53
N ARG A 288 23.30 0.40 -21.28
CA ARG A 288 22.30 0.07 -22.28
C ARG A 288 21.10 0.98 -22.14
N MET A 289 20.60 1.51 -23.24
CA MET A 289 19.26 2.08 -23.34
C MET A 289 18.36 1.11 -24.11
N THR A 290 17.10 0.93 -23.71
CA THR A 290 16.12 0.11 -24.46
C THR A 290 14.79 0.81 -24.58
N VAL A 291 14.03 0.43 -25.60
CA VAL A 291 12.59 0.67 -25.66
C VAL A 291 11.94 -0.68 -25.94
N SER A 292 10.98 -1.11 -25.13
CA SER A 292 10.37 -2.44 -25.25
C SER A 292 8.86 -2.41 -25.18
N LEU A 293 8.25 -3.36 -25.90
CA LEU A 293 6.86 -3.76 -25.74
C LEU A 293 6.85 -5.05 -24.92
N ALA A 294 6.10 -5.09 -23.83
CA ALA A 294 5.97 -6.24 -22.95
C ALA A 294 4.52 -6.70 -22.83
N VAL A 295 4.31 -8.02 -22.73
CA VAL A 295 3.02 -8.65 -22.44
C VAL A 295 3.12 -9.33 -21.09
N TYR A 296 2.14 -9.09 -20.22
CA TYR A 296 2.03 -9.63 -18.86
C TYR A 296 0.84 -10.58 -18.80
N TYR A 297 0.99 -11.78 -18.22
CA TYR A 297 -0.05 -12.81 -18.14
C TYR A 297 0.07 -13.70 -16.90
#